data_AF-A0A7Y8FLC7-F1
#
_entry.id   AF-A0A7Y8FLC7-F1
#
_cell.length_a   1.000
_cell.length_b   1.000
_cell.length_c   1.000
_cell.angle_alpha   90.00
_cell.angle_beta   90.00
_cell.angle_gamma   90.00
#
_symmetry.space_group_name_H-M   'P 1'
#
loop_
_entity.id
_entity.type
_entity.pdbx_description
1 polymer ?
#
loop_
_entity_poly.entity_id
_entity_poly.type
_entity_poly.pdbx_seq_one_letter_code
_entity_poly.pdbx_strand_id
1 'polypeptide(L)'
;MNEFIFLGAGPEPTRLWGETPLFNLIDGHKLLVFCDEHDAAVLGIEGFKVVGGKRVPDMDCIADFSALAMTAGELFPAESRKSAKYFLSTISDPDTLLEFVLVKT
;
A
#
# COMPACT_ATOMS: atom_id res chain seq x y z
N MET A 1 4.78 -9.76 -15.22
CA MET A 1 4.30 -9.23 -13.93
C MET A 1 2.86 -9.66 -13.78
N ASN A 2 2.56 -10.58 -12.87
CA ASN A 2 1.18 -10.94 -12.55
C ASN A 2 0.72 -10.00 -11.43
N GLU A 3 -0.35 -9.26 -11.66
CA GLU A 3 -1.01 -8.45 -10.64
C GLU A 3 -1.43 -9.35 -9.48
N PHE A 4 -1.05 -8.96 -8.26
CA PHE A 4 -1.40 -9.73 -7.07
C PHE A 4 -2.83 -9.35 -6.65
N ILE A 5 -3.80 -10.09 -7.17
CA ILE A 5 -5.19 -9.93 -6.75
C ILE A 5 -5.31 -10.54 -5.34
N PHE A 6 -5.80 -9.73 -4.40
CA PHE A 6 -6.02 -10.05 -2.99
C PHE A 6 -7.17 -11.08 -2.82
N LEU A 7 -7.02 -12.28 -3.36
CA LEU A 7 -8.00 -13.37 -3.23
C LEU A 7 -7.71 -14.19 -1.96
N GLY A 8 -8.15 -13.66 -0.81
CA GLY A 8 -8.52 -14.49 0.35
C GLY A 8 -7.42 -14.93 1.32
N ALA A 9 -6.19 -14.42 1.21
CA ALA A 9 -5.14 -14.63 2.22
C ALA A 9 -4.39 -13.32 2.47
N GLY A 10 -4.65 -12.69 3.62
CA GLY A 10 -4.07 -11.41 4.02
C GLY A 10 -4.98 -10.68 5.04
N PRO A 11 -4.50 -9.60 5.67
CA PRO A 11 -5.33 -8.79 6.55
C PRO A 11 -6.54 -8.22 5.81
N GLU A 12 -7.71 -8.23 6.45
CA GLU A 12 -8.92 -7.65 5.88
C GLU A 12 -8.74 -6.14 5.64
N PRO A 13 -9.19 -5.62 4.49
CA PRO A 13 -9.15 -4.19 4.25
C PRO A 13 -10.13 -3.47 5.19
N THR A 14 -9.77 -2.25 5.58
CA THR A 14 -10.68 -1.37 6.35
C THR A 14 -11.99 -1.15 5.58
N ARG A 15 -11.91 -1.06 4.25
CA ARG A 15 -13.07 -0.87 3.38
C ARG A 15 -12.80 -1.40 1.97
N LEU A 16 -13.83 -1.93 1.32
CA LEU A 16 -13.85 -2.12 -0.12
C LEU A 16 -14.50 -0.91 -0.82
N TRP A 17 -13.85 -0.42 -1.87
CA TRP A 17 -14.40 0.57 -2.78
C TRP A 17 -14.60 -0.07 -4.16
N GLY A 18 -15.79 -0.63 -4.39
CA GLY A 18 -15.96 -1.59 -5.48
C GLY A 18 -15.14 -2.83 -5.17
N GLU A 19 -14.19 -3.15 -6.05
CA GLU A 19 -13.26 -4.28 -5.88
C GLU A 19 -11.91 -3.85 -5.27
N THR A 20 -11.69 -2.54 -5.10
CA THR A 20 -10.43 -2.01 -4.59
C THR A 20 -10.39 -2.06 -3.06
N PRO A 21 -9.41 -2.76 -2.46
CA PRO A 21 -9.21 -2.74 -1.02
C PRO A 21 -8.56 -1.42 -0.57
N LEU A 22 -9.15 -0.80 0.44
CA LEU A 22 -8.66 0.41 1.08
C LEU A 22 -8.34 0.14 2.55
N PHE A 23 -7.19 0.62 2.99
CA PHE A 23 -6.66 0.41 4.34
C PHE A 23 -6.46 1.76 5.02
N ASN A 24 -6.94 1.93 6.24
CA ASN A 24 -6.46 3.03 7.10
C ASN A 24 -4.98 2.79 7.47
N LEU A 25 -4.36 3.74 8.18
CA LEU A 25 -2.95 3.64 8.57
C LEU A 25 -2.63 2.38 9.40
N ILE A 26 -3.52 1.99 10.32
CA ILE A 26 -3.32 0.82 11.18
C ILE A 26 -3.34 -0.47 10.36
N ASP A 27 -4.34 -0.63 9.49
CA ASP A 27 -4.48 -1.82 8.67
C ASP A 27 -3.45 -1.86 7.54
N GLY A 28 -3.01 -0.69 7.05
CA GLY A 28 -1.87 -0.56 6.14
C GLY A 28 -0.57 -1.05 6.76
N HIS A 29 -0.31 -0.76 8.04
CA HIS A 29 0.84 -1.33 8.74
C HIS A 29 0.76 -2.87 8.87
N LYS A 30 -0.42 -3.42 9.17
CA LYS A 30 -0.63 -4.89 9.20
C LYS A 30 -0.38 -5.51 7.83
N LEU A 31 -0.85 -4.85 6.77
CA LEU A 31 -0.59 -5.28 5.40
C LEU A 31 0.90 -5.33 5.08
N LEU A 32 1.68 -4.32 5.50
CA LEU A 32 3.13 -4.30 5.28
C LEU A 32 3.89 -5.37 6.09
N VAL A 33 3.36 -5.80 7.23
CA VAL A 33 3.89 -6.96 7.97
C VAL A 33 3.59 -8.25 7.20
N PHE A 34 2.35 -8.42 6.74
CA PHE A 34 1.98 -9.57 5.92
C PHE A 34 2.82 -9.66 4.63
N CYS A 35 3.06 -8.53 3.96
CA CYS A 35 3.93 -8.50 2.77
C CYS A 35 5.37 -8.95 3.08
N ASP A 36 5.85 -8.71 4.30
CA ASP A 36 7.18 -9.12 4.74
C ASP A 36 7.28 -10.64 4.92
N GLU A 37 6.25 -11.26 5.48
CA GLU A 37 6.15 -12.71 5.69
C GLU A 37 5.97 -13.51 4.38
N HIS A 38 5.42 -12.85 3.36
CA HIS A 38 5.02 -13.49 2.09
C HIS A 38 5.85 -13.07 0.87
N ASP A 39 6.96 -12.36 1.11
CA ASP A 39 7.85 -11.81 0.07
C ASP A 39 7.09 -11.06 -1.05
N ALA A 40 6.17 -10.19 -0.64
CA ALA A 40 5.52 -9.25 -1.53
C ALA A 40 6.22 -7.89 -1.44
N ALA A 41 6.41 -7.25 -2.59
CA ALA A 41 6.94 -5.91 -2.70
C ALA A 41 5.82 -4.88 -2.89
N VAL A 42 6.10 -3.62 -2.54
CA VAL A 42 5.17 -2.51 -2.73
C VAL A 42 5.67 -1.65 -3.89
N LEU A 43 4.89 -1.52 -4.96
CA LEU A 43 5.22 -0.64 -6.08
C LEU A 43 4.77 0.80 -5.84
N GLY A 44 3.67 0.99 -5.12
CA GLY A 44 3.14 2.31 -4.86
C GLY A 44 2.02 2.29 -3.83
N ILE A 45 1.72 3.49 -3.32
CA ILE A 45 0.64 3.75 -2.37
C ILE A 45 -0.07 5.01 -2.81
N GLU A 46 -1.40 4.96 -2.86
CA GLU A 46 -2.25 6.11 -3.15
C GLU A 46 -3.19 6.37 -1.97
N GLY A 47 -3.19 7.59 -1.45
CA GLY A 47 -4.05 8.04 -0.38
C GLY A 47 -5.33 8.70 -0.89
N PHE A 48 -6.41 8.50 -0.14
CA PHE A 48 -7.73 9.00 -0.46
C PHE A 48 -8.46 9.49 0.79
N LYS A 49 -9.34 10.46 0.56
CA LYS A 49 -10.36 10.93 1.50
C LYS A 49 -11.75 10.56 1.00
N VAL A 50 -12.67 10.33 1.93
CA VAL A 50 -14.08 10.13 1.60
C VAL A 50 -14.86 11.38 1.97
N VAL A 51 -15.20 12.19 0.97
CA VAL A 51 -15.92 13.45 1.17
C VAL A 51 -17.26 13.36 0.45
N GLY A 52 -18.37 13.50 1.19
CA GLY A 52 -19.72 13.45 0.62
C GLY A 52 -20.03 12.12 -0.09
N GLY A 53 -19.48 11.01 0.40
CA GLY A 53 -19.65 9.68 -0.21
C GLY A 53 -18.87 9.48 -1.50
N LYS A 54 -17.88 10.33 -1.82
CA LYS A 54 -16.99 10.19 -2.97
C LYS A 54 -15.55 9.97 -2.50
N ARG A 55 -14.82 9.11 -3.23
CA ARG A 55 -13.37 8.92 -3.09
C ARG A 55 -12.65 10.08 -3.78
N VAL A 56 -11.86 10.83 -3.03
CA VAL A 56 -11.08 11.98 -3.51
C VAL A 56 -9.59 11.66 -3.28
N PRO A 57 -8.73 11.65 -4.31
CA PRO A 57 -7.30 11.47 -4.12
C PRO A 57 -6.69 12.57 -3.24
N ASP A 58 -5.84 12.17 -2.31
CA ASP A 58 -4.99 13.08 -1.54
C ASP A 58 -3.61 13.11 -2.19
N MET A 59 -3.32 14.20 -2.91
CA MET A 59 -2.10 14.34 -3.71
C MET A 59 -0.82 14.40 -2.85
N ASP A 60 -0.95 14.75 -1.56
CA ASP A 60 0.17 14.75 -0.61
C ASP A 60 0.43 13.34 -0.06
N CYS A 61 -0.47 12.40 -0.32
CA CYS A 61 -0.39 11.01 0.13
C CYS A 61 -0.20 10.03 -1.04
N ILE A 62 0.67 10.34 -1.99
CA ILE A 62 1.04 9.43 -3.09
C ILE A 62 2.53 9.11 -3.04
N ALA A 63 2.87 7.83 -3.12
CA ALA A 63 4.25 7.37 -3.17
C ALA A 63 4.44 6.33 -4.28
N ASP A 64 5.51 6.50 -5.06
CA ASP A 64 5.96 5.58 -6.10
C ASP A 64 7.32 5.00 -5.71
N PHE A 65 7.41 3.67 -5.66
CA PHE A 65 8.60 2.92 -5.31
C PHE A 65 9.17 2.11 -6.50
N SER A 66 8.61 2.26 -7.70
CA SER A 66 9.01 1.52 -8.90
C SER A 66 10.48 1.71 -9.27
N ALA A 67 11.05 2.89 -8.99
CA ALA A 67 12.48 3.15 -9.18
C ALA A 67 13.37 2.21 -8.37
N LEU A 68 12.91 1.74 -7.20
CA LEU A 68 13.65 0.79 -6.36
C LEU A 68 13.81 -0.57 -7.03
N ALA A 69 12.88 -0.97 -7.92
CA ALA A 69 13.00 -2.22 -8.66
C ALA A 69 14.25 -2.23 -9.56
N MET A 70 14.64 -1.04 -10.06
CA MET A 70 15.83 -0.88 -10.90
C MET A 70 17.09 -0.68 -10.05
N THR A 71 17.01 0.06 -8.95
CA THR A 71 18.21 0.45 -8.18
C THR A 71 18.59 -0.54 -7.08
N ALA A 72 17.63 -1.26 -6.49
CA ALA A 72 17.86 -2.17 -5.37
C ALA A 72 18.03 -3.65 -5.80
N GLY A 73 17.65 -4.00 -7.04
CA GLY A 73 17.77 -5.37 -7.55
C GLY A 73 17.05 -6.38 -6.66
N GLU A 74 17.76 -7.43 -6.21
CA GLU A 74 17.21 -8.47 -5.33
C GLU A 74 16.72 -7.94 -3.96
N LEU A 75 17.19 -6.76 -3.54
CA LEU A 75 16.75 -6.12 -2.28
C LEU A 75 15.45 -5.32 -2.43
N PHE A 76 14.91 -5.23 -3.64
CA PHE A 76 13.70 -4.44 -3.92
C PHE A 76 12.51 -4.76 -2.99
N PRO A 77 12.16 -6.03 -2.70
CA PRO A 77 11.04 -6.31 -1.80
C PRO A 77 11.23 -5.72 -0.41
N ALA A 78 12.41 -5.90 0.17
CA ALA A 78 12.71 -5.38 1.51
C ALA A 78 12.77 -3.85 1.54
N GLU A 79 13.46 -3.22 0.58
CA GLU A 79 13.62 -1.77 0.54
C GLU A 79 12.30 -1.04 0.20
N SER A 80 11.46 -1.62 -0.65
CA SER A 80 10.12 -1.06 -0.92
C SER A 80 9.21 -1.12 0.30
N ARG A 81 9.16 -2.25 1.03
CA ARG A 81 8.40 -2.35 2.29
C ARG A 81 8.90 -1.39 3.36
N LYS A 82 10.22 -1.23 3.48
CA LYS A 82 10.84 -0.27 4.42
C LYS A 82 10.47 1.18 4.07
N SER A 83 10.56 1.53 2.78
CA SER A 83 10.19 2.86 2.28
C SER A 83 8.69 3.14 2.46
N ALA A 84 7.84 2.14 2.20
CA ALA A 84 6.41 2.20 2.47
C ALA A 84 6.09 2.42 3.97
N LYS A 85 6.75 1.69 4.87
CA LYS A 85 6.59 1.88 6.33
C LYS A 85 6.97 3.30 6.75
N TYR A 86 8.06 3.84 6.19
CA TYR A 86 8.47 5.22 6.43
C TYR A 86 7.43 6.21 5.90
N PHE A 87 6.96 6.03 4.66
CA PHE A 87 5.93 6.87 4.06
C PHE A 87 4.64 6.92 4.90
N LEU A 88 4.13 5.76 5.35
CA LEU A 88 2.97 5.69 6.25
C LEU A 88 3.19 6.52 7.53
N SER A 89 4.40 6.51 8.09
CA SER A 89 4.73 7.29 9.30
C SER A 89 4.74 8.81 9.08
N THR A 90 4.78 9.27 7.82
CA THR A 90 4.71 10.70 7.48
C THR A 90 3.28 11.21 7.31
N ILE A 91 2.28 10.33 7.21
CA ILE A 91 0.88 10.70 7.05
C ILE A 91 0.30 11.05 8.42
N SER A 92 -0.07 12.31 8.63
CA SER A 92 -0.61 12.80 9.91
C SER A 92 -2.13 12.69 10.02
N ASP A 93 -2.83 12.58 8.89
CA ASP A 93 -4.30 12.55 8.86
C ASP A 93 -4.81 11.12 9.09
N PRO A 94 -5.45 10.83 10.24
CA PRO A 94 -5.87 9.48 10.61
C PRO A 94 -7.02 8.95 9.76
N ASP A 95 -7.75 9.82 9.06
CA ASP A 95 -8.89 9.45 8.21
C ASP A 95 -8.47 9.08 6.77
N THR A 96 -7.16 9.15 6.48
CA THR A 96 -6.60 8.75 5.19
C THR A 96 -6.80 7.26 4.96
N LEU A 97 -7.38 6.91 3.81
CA LEU A 97 -7.46 5.54 3.31
C LEU A 97 -6.43 5.33 2.20
N LEU A 98 -5.79 4.18 2.19
CA LEU A 98 -4.66 3.85 1.33
C LEU A 98 -5.02 2.67 0.41
N GLU A 99 -4.74 2.83 -0.88
CA GLU A 99 -4.67 1.76 -1.86
C GLU A 99 -3.20 1.36 -2.03
N PHE A 100 -2.92 0.06 -2.04
CA PHE A 100 -1.56 -0.47 -2.21
C PHE A 100 -1.45 -1.19 -3.53
N VAL A 101 -0.40 -0.88 -4.30
CA VAL A 101 -0.01 -1.66 -5.48
C VAL A 101 1.05 -2.65 -5.05
N LEU A 102 0.69 -3.93 -5.00
CA LEU A 102 1.55 -5.01 -4.52
C LEU A 102 1.98 -5.92 -5.69
N VAL A 103 3.21 -6.41 -5.63
CA VAL A 103 3.71 -7.42 -6.57
C VAL A 103 4.35 -8.58 -5.81
N LYS A 104 4.12 -9.79 -6.31
CA LYS A 104 4.85 -10.97 -5.85
C LYS A 104 6.21 -11.01 -6.53
N THR A 105 7.26 -11.21 -5.75
CA THR A 105 8.61 -11.44 -6.25
C THR A 105 8.98 -12.92 -6.32
#